data_AF-A0A6V7KQG0-F1
#
_entry.id   AF-A0A6V7KQG0-F1
#
_cell.length_a   1.000
_cell.length_b   1.000
_cell.length_c   1.000
_cell.angle_alpha   90.00
_cell.angle_beta   90.00
_cell.angle_gamma   90.00
#
_symmetry.space_group_name_H-M   'P 1'
#
loop_
_entity.id
_entity.type
_entity.pdbx_description
1 polymer ?
#
loop_
_entity_poly.entity_id
_entity_poly.type
_entity_poly.pdbx_seq_one_letter_code
_entity_poly.pdbx_strand_id
1 'polypeptide(L)'
;RSIVVAVAYNRKSVDKQTWNIIRDRRNRPQKIAAEKLTKESGVVLPHDGAGMTEVSLFQRRLMRDHIALVVWHVTRGRNPVRIYNGREAFNGGTGFNEVIHIDYFADDGKHYNPILSLRALFSNANHFCETSDAGYKYRGSHICPNTCGKCCQSPACNPHKKYRICTECNRHFYGDECFENHLTDGPRNGATVCQTVRFCRACRRRTTYGETHDCNKFHCNICDNDEEYGHQCFMSRVIEDKKRSKNPNAFLFYDFEARQDEPLSQDGNLTGPRKHVPNLCISHLVCENCCDNEVCDNCALCCKREEIFTEEEEEGVVGTGKQNSVVDQFLKYIEAVGKSPLIRTLICIAHNSQGYDAQIILNAALRYTFSCSNKLFEFREEIVKYCRSDVIILRRACLEFRKLNLEISGICPFSECTTLASLSM
;
A
#
# COMPACT_ATOMS: atom_id res chain seq x y z
N ARG A 1 -16.27 -29.35 6.56
CA ARG A 1 -14.85 -29.21 6.98
C ARG A 1 -14.54 -27.80 7.49
N SER A 2 -14.89 -26.76 6.74
CA SER A 2 -14.61 -25.36 7.06
C SER A 2 -15.16 -24.93 8.42
N ILE A 3 -16.40 -25.35 8.75
CA ILE A 3 -16.99 -25.16 10.09
C ILE A 3 -16.10 -25.74 11.18
N VAL A 4 -15.65 -26.99 11.04
CA VAL A 4 -14.79 -27.66 12.04
C VAL A 4 -13.47 -26.92 12.23
N VAL A 5 -12.85 -26.45 11.15
CA VAL A 5 -11.60 -25.68 11.22
C VAL A 5 -11.82 -24.34 11.92
N ALA A 6 -12.90 -23.63 11.60
CA ALA A 6 -13.23 -22.35 12.22
C ALA A 6 -13.52 -22.49 13.73
N VAL A 7 -14.26 -23.54 14.12
CA VAL A 7 -14.51 -23.86 15.54
C VAL A 7 -13.21 -24.17 16.28
N ALA A 8 -12.35 -25.03 15.70
CA ALA A 8 -11.07 -25.38 16.31
C ALA A 8 -10.15 -24.16 16.49
N TYR A 9 -10.15 -23.23 15.53
CA TYR A 9 -9.36 -22.01 15.60
C TYR A 9 -9.85 -21.07 16.72
N ASN A 10 -11.15 -20.85 16.83
CA ASN A 10 -11.73 -19.92 17.81
C ASN A 10 -11.51 -20.36 19.24
N ARG A 11 -11.51 -21.67 19.50
CA ARG A 11 -11.43 -22.20 20.86
C ARG A 11 -10.07 -21.99 21.52
N LYS A 12 -9.01 -21.57 20.80
CA LYS A 12 -7.64 -21.23 21.28
C LYS A 12 -6.94 -22.22 22.24
N SER A 13 -7.61 -23.27 22.68
CA SER A 13 -7.19 -24.32 23.62
C SER A 13 -6.61 -25.53 22.92
N VAL A 14 -6.59 -25.52 21.60
CA VAL A 14 -5.95 -26.54 20.79
C VAL A 14 -4.47 -26.21 20.73
N ASP A 15 -3.63 -27.07 21.30
CA ASP A 15 -2.18 -26.91 21.26
C ASP A 15 -1.71 -26.78 19.79
N LYS A 16 -0.54 -26.15 19.59
CA LYS A 16 -0.01 -25.82 18.25
C LYS A 16 0.13 -27.07 17.36
N GLN A 17 0.35 -28.24 17.94
CA GLN A 17 0.50 -29.51 17.24
C GLN A 17 -0.86 -30.02 16.75
N THR A 18 -1.88 -29.99 17.61
CA THR A 18 -3.26 -30.35 17.25
C THR A 18 -3.87 -29.38 16.23
N TRP A 19 -3.56 -28.08 16.32
CA TRP A 19 -3.97 -27.09 15.31
C TRP A 19 -3.36 -27.38 13.93
N ASN A 20 -2.07 -27.69 13.88
CA ASN A 20 -1.40 -28.06 12.63
C ASN A 20 -1.99 -29.32 12.01
N ILE A 21 -2.38 -30.30 12.83
CA ILE A 21 -3.06 -31.51 12.37
C ILE A 21 -4.45 -31.20 11.80
N ILE A 22 -5.24 -30.35 12.47
CA ILE A 22 -6.61 -30.01 12.04
C ILE A 22 -6.61 -29.13 10.79
N ARG A 23 -5.61 -28.27 10.61
CA ARG A 23 -5.50 -27.38 9.44
C ARG A 23 -5.04 -28.12 8.18
N ASP A 24 -4.24 -29.19 8.30
CA ASP A 24 -3.78 -29.96 7.14
C ASP A 24 -4.95 -30.74 6.49
N ARG A 25 -5.27 -30.38 5.24
CA ARG A 25 -6.35 -31.02 4.45
C ARG A 25 -6.09 -32.50 4.15
N ARG A 26 -4.84 -32.97 4.30
CA ARG A 26 -4.44 -34.38 4.08
C ARG A 26 -4.70 -35.26 5.31
N ASN A 27 -5.03 -34.67 6.45
CA ASN A 27 -5.13 -35.38 7.73
C ASN A 27 -6.53 -35.96 8.02
N ARG A 28 -6.54 -37.22 8.47
CA ARG A 28 -7.75 -38.01 8.78
C ARG A 28 -8.67 -37.37 9.87
N PRO A 29 -8.15 -36.73 10.93
CA PRO A 29 -9.00 -36.17 12.01
C PRO A 29 -9.97 -35.07 11.55
N GLN A 30 -9.55 -34.18 10.64
CA GLN A 30 -10.43 -33.11 10.12
C GLN A 30 -11.62 -33.71 9.36
N LYS A 31 -11.37 -34.74 8.55
CA LYS A 31 -12.40 -35.47 7.79
C LYS A 31 -13.37 -36.17 8.75
N ILE A 32 -12.86 -36.90 9.74
CA ILE A 32 -13.67 -37.61 10.75
C ILE A 32 -14.59 -36.63 11.51
N ALA A 33 -14.05 -35.51 12.00
CA ALA A 33 -14.83 -34.51 12.72
C ALA A 33 -15.91 -33.86 11.83
N ALA A 34 -15.59 -33.63 10.55
CA ALA A 34 -16.57 -33.10 9.59
C ALA A 34 -17.69 -34.11 9.27
N GLU A 35 -17.36 -35.40 9.11
CA GLU A 35 -18.34 -36.47 8.90
C GLU A 35 -19.25 -36.64 10.12
N LYS A 36 -18.68 -36.59 11.34
CA LYS A 36 -19.43 -36.60 12.60
C LYS A 36 -20.42 -35.43 12.66
N LEU A 37 -19.96 -34.21 12.41
CA LEU A 37 -20.82 -33.02 12.41
C LEU A 37 -21.95 -33.12 11.37
N THR A 38 -21.64 -33.66 10.17
CA THR A 38 -22.62 -33.87 9.10
C THR A 38 -23.72 -34.83 9.53
N LYS A 39 -23.34 -35.97 10.13
CA LYS A 39 -24.27 -36.97 10.65
C LYS A 39 -25.14 -36.40 11.79
N GLU A 40 -24.53 -35.71 12.75
CA GLU A 40 -25.24 -35.11 13.89
C GLU A 40 -26.17 -33.96 13.49
N SER A 41 -25.87 -33.27 12.38
CA SER A 41 -26.71 -32.19 11.85
C SER A 41 -27.83 -32.71 10.95
N GLY A 42 -27.89 -34.02 10.68
CA GLY A 42 -28.86 -34.62 9.75
C GLY A 42 -28.71 -34.10 8.32
N VAL A 43 -27.50 -33.71 7.92
CA VAL A 43 -27.22 -33.16 6.59
C VAL A 43 -26.86 -34.29 5.64
N VAL A 44 -27.59 -34.40 4.53
CA VAL A 44 -27.19 -35.22 3.38
C VAL A 44 -26.53 -34.28 2.38
N LEU A 45 -25.22 -34.41 2.17
CA LEU A 45 -24.50 -33.52 1.27
C LEU A 45 -24.87 -33.83 -0.18
N PRO A 46 -25.40 -32.85 -0.95
CA PRO A 46 -25.67 -33.04 -2.36
C PRO A 46 -24.37 -33.32 -3.14
N HIS A 47 -24.49 -34.02 -4.27
CA HIS A 47 -23.38 -34.28 -5.18
C HIS A 47 -22.66 -32.98 -5.58
N ASP A 48 -23.42 -31.90 -5.76
CA ASP A 48 -22.89 -30.60 -6.16
C ASP A 48 -22.42 -29.73 -4.98
N GLY A 49 -22.45 -30.23 -3.75
CA GLY A 49 -22.05 -29.48 -2.56
C GLY A 49 -23.20 -28.80 -1.81
N ALA A 50 -22.89 -28.33 -0.60
CA ALA A 50 -23.86 -27.79 0.35
C ALA A 50 -24.27 -26.34 0.01
N GLY A 51 -25.57 -26.06 0.04
CA GLY A 51 -26.14 -24.73 -0.09
C GLY A 51 -26.58 -24.14 1.25
N MET A 52 -27.43 -23.09 1.19
CA MET A 52 -27.94 -22.40 2.38
C MET A 52 -28.89 -23.26 3.23
N THR A 53 -29.55 -24.25 2.60
CA THR A 53 -30.38 -25.24 3.32
C THR A 53 -29.53 -26.04 4.30
N GLU A 54 -28.41 -26.60 3.84
CA GLU A 54 -27.48 -27.36 4.68
C GLU A 54 -26.81 -26.47 5.73
N VAL A 55 -26.44 -25.22 5.37
CA VAL A 55 -25.93 -24.22 6.33
C VAL A 55 -26.91 -24.02 7.49
N SER A 56 -28.21 -23.93 7.20
CA SER A 56 -29.24 -23.77 8.22
C SER A 56 -29.37 -25.00 9.12
N LEU A 57 -29.22 -26.21 8.55
CA LEU A 57 -29.17 -27.46 9.32
C LEU A 57 -27.96 -27.51 10.26
N PHE A 58 -26.78 -27.13 9.75
CA PHE A 58 -25.58 -27.01 10.56
C PHE A 58 -25.75 -25.98 11.68
N GLN A 59 -26.32 -24.81 11.40
CA GLN A 59 -26.61 -23.81 12.44
C GLN A 59 -27.47 -24.40 13.56
N ARG A 60 -28.55 -25.14 13.24
CA ARG A 60 -29.40 -25.76 14.27
C ARG A 60 -28.65 -26.70 15.21
N ARG A 61 -27.71 -27.48 14.69
CA ARG A 61 -26.85 -28.34 15.52
C ARG A 61 -25.85 -27.52 16.35
N LEU A 62 -25.26 -26.48 15.76
CA LEU A 62 -24.30 -25.58 16.40
C LEU A 62 -24.90 -24.73 17.52
N MET A 63 -26.21 -24.45 17.48
CA MET A 63 -26.92 -23.77 18.57
C MET A 63 -26.81 -24.53 19.90
N ARG A 64 -26.79 -25.87 19.88
CA ARG A 64 -26.63 -26.69 21.08
C ARG A 64 -25.26 -26.49 21.75
N ASP A 65 -24.28 -26.04 20.99
CA ASP A 65 -22.94 -25.73 21.47
C ASP A 65 -22.77 -24.22 21.71
N HIS A 66 -23.86 -23.43 21.65
CA HIS A 66 -23.86 -21.97 21.72
C HIS A 66 -22.98 -21.29 20.65
N ILE A 67 -22.94 -21.83 19.43
CA ILE A 67 -22.14 -21.28 18.31
C ILE A 67 -23.06 -20.67 17.25
N ALA A 68 -22.75 -19.44 16.82
CA ALA A 68 -23.37 -18.77 15.69
C ALA A 68 -22.49 -18.84 14.43
N LEU A 69 -23.05 -19.29 13.32
CA LEU A 69 -22.42 -19.38 12.01
C LEU A 69 -22.77 -18.15 11.17
N VAL A 70 -21.75 -17.50 10.62
CA VAL A 70 -21.91 -16.38 9.68
C VAL A 70 -21.26 -16.76 8.37
N VAL A 71 -22.00 -16.62 7.26
CA VAL A 71 -21.51 -16.93 5.91
C VAL A 71 -21.36 -15.65 5.10
N TRP A 72 -20.20 -15.53 4.46
CA TRP A 72 -19.84 -14.41 3.59
C TRP A 72 -19.76 -14.85 2.14
N HIS A 73 -20.45 -14.17 1.25
CA HIS A 73 -20.27 -14.32 -0.19
C HIS A 73 -19.05 -13.49 -0.62
N VAL A 74 -18.06 -14.16 -1.19
CA VAL A 74 -16.81 -13.52 -1.64
C VAL A 74 -16.68 -13.70 -3.15
N THR A 75 -16.47 -12.59 -3.86
CA THR A 75 -16.28 -12.54 -5.31
C THR A 75 -15.06 -11.69 -5.60
N ARG A 76 -14.26 -12.08 -6.60
CA ARG A 76 -13.08 -11.31 -6.97
C ARG A 76 -13.46 -9.87 -7.36
N GLY A 77 -12.71 -8.91 -6.81
CA GLY A 77 -12.89 -7.47 -7.11
C GLY A 77 -14.13 -6.82 -6.47
N ARG A 78 -14.89 -7.52 -5.62
CA ARG A 78 -16.02 -6.96 -4.89
C ARG A 78 -15.83 -7.07 -3.38
N ASN A 79 -16.47 -6.17 -2.63
CA ASN A 79 -16.49 -6.28 -1.18
C ASN A 79 -17.27 -7.55 -0.76
N PRO A 80 -16.79 -8.29 0.25
CA PRO A 80 -17.51 -9.42 0.84
C PRO A 80 -18.91 -9.00 1.30
N VAL A 81 -19.91 -9.84 1.04
CA VAL A 81 -21.30 -9.59 1.46
C VAL A 81 -21.74 -10.67 2.44
N ARG A 82 -22.29 -10.30 3.59
CA ARG A 82 -22.85 -11.27 4.54
C ARG A 82 -24.17 -11.82 3.98
N ILE A 83 -24.24 -13.14 3.76
CA ILE A 83 -25.42 -13.81 3.17
C ILE A 83 -26.18 -14.70 4.15
N TYR A 84 -25.58 -15.01 5.30
CA TYR A 84 -26.25 -15.75 6.37
C TYR A 84 -25.73 -15.29 7.73
N ASN A 85 -26.63 -15.09 8.69
CA ASN A 85 -26.31 -14.66 10.05
C ASN A 85 -27.03 -15.54 11.08
N GLY A 86 -26.38 -16.62 11.49
CA GLY A 86 -26.93 -17.58 12.46
C GLY A 86 -27.13 -17.01 13.87
N ARG A 87 -26.67 -15.78 14.17
CA ARG A 87 -26.95 -15.09 15.43
C ARG A 87 -28.44 -14.85 15.60
N GLU A 88 -29.16 -14.61 14.51
CA GLU A 88 -30.60 -14.34 14.49
C GLU A 88 -31.44 -15.55 14.92
N ALA A 89 -30.87 -16.76 14.86
CA ALA A 89 -31.51 -17.98 15.36
C ALA A 89 -31.55 -18.06 16.90
N PHE A 90 -30.79 -17.21 17.60
CA PHE A 90 -30.80 -17.11 19.06
C PHE A 90 -31.73 -15.98 19.50
N ASN A 91 -32.30 -16.09 20.71
CA ASN A 91 -33.29 -15.14 21.28
C ASN A 91 -32.84 -13.67 21.15
N GLY A 92 -33.33 -12.98 20.12
CA GLY A 92 -33.00 -11.58 19.85
C GLY A 92 -31.52 -11.31 19.50
N GLY A 93 -30.79 -12.31 18.98
CA GLY A 93 -29.36 -12.16 18.68
C GLY A 93 -28.44 -12.26 19.91
N THR A 94 -28.92 -12.85 21.01
CA THR A 94 -28.16 -13.04 22.25
C THR A 94 -28.17 -14.51 22.69
N GLY A 95 -27.15 -14.97 23.43
CA GLY A 95 -27.09 -16.35 23.97
C GLY A 95 -26.18 -17.33 23.20
N PHE A 96 -25.36 -16.82 22.28
CA PHE A 96 -24.21 -17.55 21.72
C PHE A 96 -22.92 -17.13 22.45
N ASN A 97 -21.98 -18.07 22.57
CA ASN A 97 -20.66 -17.85 23.18
C ASN A 97 -19.58 -17.62 22.12
N GLU A 98 -19.77 -18.17 20.91
CA GLU A 98 -18.78 -18.13 19.84
C GLU A 98 -19.44 -17.78 18.51
N VAL A 99 -18.73 -17.02 17.66
CA VAL A 99 -19.15 -16.75 16.28
C VAL A 99 -18.07 -17.26 15.33
N ILE A 100 -18.46 -18.15 14.42
CA ILE A 100 -17.57 -18.67 13.38
C ILE A 100 -17.94 -18.06 12.02
N HIS A 101 -16.92 -17.74 11.23
CA HIS A 101 -17.08 -17.14 9.91
C HIS A 101 -16.55 -18.09 8.84
N ILE A 102 -17.33 -18.30 7.78
CA ILE A 102 -16.91 -19.04 6.60
C ILE A 102 -17.22 -18.22 5.34
N ASP A 103 -16.38 -18.35 4.32
CA ASP A 103 -16.70 -17.81 3.01
C ASP A 103 -17.47 -18.84 2.18
N TYR A 104 -18.27 -18.32 1.25
CA TYR A 104 -18.83 -19.03 0.11
C TYR A 104 -18.21 -18.36 -1.11
N PHE A 105 -17.26 -19.03 -1.74
CA PHE A 105 -16.53 -18.49 -2.88
C PHE A 105 -17.24 -18.89 -4.17
N ALA A 106 -17.87 -17.91 -4.82
CA ALA A 106 -18.73 -18.17 -5.98
C ALA A 106 -17.95 -18.56 -7.24
N ASP A 107 -16.72 -18.06 -7.39
CA ASP A 107 -15.98 -18.12 -8.66
C ASP A 107 -15.39 -19.51 -8.96
N ASP A 108 -15.01 -20.32 -7.94
CA ASP A 108 -14.47 -21.68 -8.16
C ASP A 108 -15.50 -22.80 -7.86
N GLY A 109 -16.79 -22.48 -7.78
CA GLY A 109 -17.86 -23.46 -7.59
C GLY A 109 -17.99 -24.00 -6.16
N LYS A 110 -19.13 -23.66 -5.52
CA LYS A 110 -19.78 -24.32 -4.36
C LYS A 110 -18.86 -24.84 -3.24
N HIS A 111 -17.79 -24.11 -2.92
CA HIS A 111 -16.89 -24.47 -1.82
C HIS A 111 -16.88 -23.38 -0.74
N TYR A 112 -16.68 -23.83 0.51
CA TYR A 112 -16.56 -22.94 1.67
C TYR A 112 -15.14 -23.02 2.22
N ASN A 113 -14.57 -21.90 2.64
CA ASN A 113 -13.33 -21.85 3.40
C ASN A 113 -13.55 -21.18 4.76
N PRO A 114 -12.78 -21.58 5.79
CA PRO A 114 -12.85 -20.91 7.08
C PRO A 114 -12.26 -19.50 6.99
N ILE A 115 -12.99 -18.50 7.50
CA ILE A 115 -12.48 -17.14 7.68
C ILE A 115 -11.92 -17.04 9.10
N LEU A 116 -10.60 -17.02 9.21
CA LEU A 116 -9.89 -16.92 10.50
C LEU A 116 -9.69 -15.47 10.96
N SER A 117 -9.90 -14.51 10.06
CA SER A 117 -9.71 -13.09 10.32
C SER A 117 -10.59 -12.26 9.38
N LEU A 118 -11.65 -11.64 9.92
CA LEU A 118 -12.47 -10.67 9.18
C LEU A 118 -11.65 -9.47 8.72
N ARG A 119 -10.63 -9.09 9.50
CA ARG A 119 -9.67 -8.04 9.14
C ARG A 119 -8.94 -8.36 7.84
N ALA A 120 -8.50 -9.61 7.66
CA ALA A 120 -7.85 -10.05 6.43
C ALA A 120 -8.84 -10.09 5.26
N LEU A 121 -10.08 -10.54 5.51
CA LEU A 121 -11.13 -10.57 4.50
C LEU A 121 -11.44 -9.17 3.93
N PHE A 122 -11.44 -8.14 4.78
CA PHE A 122 -11.69 -6.75 4.38
C PHE A 122 -10.40 -5.97 4.13
N SER A 123 -9.58 -6.44 3.18
CA SER A 123 -8.37 -5.75 2.69
C SER A 123 -7.34 -5.39 3.77
N ASN A 124 -7.06 -6.32 4.69
CA ASN A 124 -6.14 -6.13 5.83
C ASN A 124 -6.47 -4.88 6.66
N ALA A 125 -7.76 -4.68 6.96
CA ALA A 125 -8.19 -3.66 7.89
C ALA A 125 -7.66 -3.92 9.31
N ASN A 126 -7.31 -2.88 10.06
CA ASN A 126 -6.90 -3.04 11.46
C ASN A 126 -8.09 -3.30 12.40
N HIS A 127 -9.28 -2.85 11.99
CA HIS A 127 -10.52 -2.95 12.74
C HIS A 127 -11.67 -3.32 11.81
N PHE A 128 -12.73 -3.90 12.38
CA PHE A 128 -13.92 -4.32 11.65
C PHE A 128 -15.18 -3.93 12.43
N CYS A 129 -16.17 -3.38 11.74
CA CYS A 129 -17.46 -3.01 12.30
C CYS A 129 -18.50 -4.07 11.92
N GLU A 130 -19.02 -4.81 12.90
CA GLU A 130 -19.99 -5.88 12.66
C GLU A 130 -21.40 -5.39 12.31
N THR A 131 -21.74 -4.16 12.70
CA THR A 131 -23.06 -3.59 12.43
C THR A 131 -23.18 -3.07 11.00
N SER A 132 -22.08 -2.62 10.40
CA SER A 132 -22.04 -2.12 9.02
C SER A 132 -21.27 -3.01 8.05
N ASP A 133 -20.74 -4.13 8.53
CA ASP A 133 -19.91 -5.07 7.77
C ASP A 133 -18.74 -4.38 7.03
N ALA A 134 -18.04 -3.49 7.74
CA ALA A 134 -17.00 -2.64 7.15
C ALA A 134 -15.65 -2.74 7.87
N GLY A 135 -14.58 -2.94 7.10
CA GLY A 135 -13.19 -2.83 7.58
C GLY A 135 -12.67 -1.39 7.58
N TYR A 136 -11.84 -1.02 8.57
CA TYR A 136 -11.22 0.30 8.66
C TYR A 136 -9.84 0.28 9.33
N LYS A 137 -9.00 1.28 9.03
CA LYS A 137 -7.58 1.32 9.44
C LYS A 137 -7.31 1.92 10.81
N TYR A 138 -8.05 2.94 11.24
CA TYR A 138 -7.75 3.67 12.48
C TYR A 138 -8.95 3.70 13.42
N ARG A 139 -8.72 3.56 14.73
CA ARG A 139 -9.81 3.70 15.71
C ARG A 139 -10.44 5.09 15.57
N GLY A 140 -11.76 5.14 15.45
CA GLY A 140 -12.52 6.39 15.35
C GLY A 140 -12.58 7.03 13.96
N SER A 141 -11.88 6.50 12.95
CA SER A 141 -12.01 6.97 11.55
C SER A 141 -13.24 6.40 10.86
N HIS A 142 -13.79 5.30 11.37
CA HIS A 142 -15.00 4.70 10.84
C HIS A 142 -16.25 5.44 11.32
N ILE A 143 -17.08 5.84 10.37
CA ILE A 143 -18.40 6.42 10.59
C ILE A 143 -19.40 5.31 10.30
N CYS A 144 -19.95 4.71 11.36
CA CYS A 144 -20.92 3.63 11.19
C CYS A 144 -22.29 4.22 10.81
N PRO A 145 -22.94 3.78 9.72
CA PRO A 145 -24.27 4.27 9.32
C PRO A 145 -25.35 4.01 10.39
N ASN A 146 -25.17 2.98 11.23
CA ASN A 146 -26.10 2.67 12.33
C ASN A 146 -25.88 3.54 13.57
N THR A 147 -24.85 4.38 13.58
CA THR A 147 -24.58 5.32 14.67
C THR A 147 -24.84 6.75 14.23
N CYS A 148 -25.43 7.55 15.12
CA CYS A 148 -25.65 8.95 14.85
C CYS A 148 -24.32 9.70 14.74
N GLY A 149 -24.02 10.28 13.58
CA GLY A 149 -22.82 11.09 13.38
C GLY A 149 -22.77 12.38 14.21
N LYS A 150 -23.85 12.77 14.92
CA LYS A 150 -23.89 13.94 15.82
C LYS A 150 -23.72 13.56 17.28
N CYS A 151 -24.59 12.74 17.86
CA CYS A 151 -24.50 12.34 19.27
C CYS A 151 -23.71 11.04 19.52
N CYS A 152 -23.24 10.35 18.46
CA CYS A 152 -22.48 9.10 18.54
C CYS A 152 -23.22 7.91 19.16
N GLN A 153 -24.53 8.02 19.42
CA GLN A 153 -25.36 6.93 19.93
C GLN A 153 -25.95 6.07 18.80
N SER A 154 -26.35 4.85 19.15
CA SER A 154 -27.06 3.90 18.27
C SER A 154 -28.47 3.67 18.83
N PRO A 155 -29.51 3.62 17.99
CA PRO A 155 -29.50 3.76 16.53
C PRO A 155 -29.25 5.21 16.06
N ALA A 156 -29.04 5.40 14.75
CA ALA A 156 -28.88 6.72 14.17
C ALA A 156 -30.12 7.61 14.38
N CYS A 157 -29.91 8.85 14.81
CA CYS A 157 -31.00 9.81 15.01
C CYS A 157 -31.59 10.28 13.67
N ASN A 158 -32.88 10.62 13.66
CA ASN A 158 -33.59 11.09 12.47
C ASN A 158 -33.06 12.46 11.98
N PRO A 159 -32.47 12.55 10.77
CA PRO A 159 -31.87 13.77 10.26
C PRO A 159 -32.87 14.87 9.85
N HIS A 160 -34.17 14.52 9.74
CA HIS A 160 -35.22 15.46 9.33
C HIS A 160 -35.80 16.28 10.49
N LYS A 161 -35.43 16.00 11.75
CA LYS A 161 -35.84 16.81 12.91
C LYS A 161 -35.18 18.20 12.84
N LYS A 162 -35.88 19.24 13.31
CA LYS A 162 -35.32 20.59 13.44
C LYS A 162 -34.06 20.57 14.31
N TYR A 163 -33.02 21.28 13.87
CA TYR A 163 -31.75 21.29 14.58
C TYR A 163 -31.82 22.07 15.89
N ARG A 164 -31.13 21.56 16.92
CA ARG A 164 -30.85 22.26 18.18
C ARG A 164 -29.34 22.46 18.34
N ILE A 165 -28.92 23.65 18.75
CA ILE A 165 -27.50 24.01 18.92
C ILE A 165 -27.15 23.96 20.41
N CYS A 166 -26.03 23.32 20.75
CA CYS A 166 -25.47 23.35 22.11
C CYS A 166 -24.58 24.58 22.30
N THR A 167 -24.80 25.33 23.38
CA THR A 167 -24.07 26.56 23.72
C THR A 167 -22.63 26.32 24.18
N GLU A 168 -22.36 25.12 24.69
CA GLU A 168 -21.06 24.74 25.26
C GLU A 168 -20.08 24.25 24.20
N CYS A 169 -20.54 23.31 23.36
CA CYS A 169 -19.74 22.71 22.30
C CYS A 169 -19.94 23.35 20.91
N ASN A 170 -20.95 24.23 20.76
CA ASN A 170 -21.35 24.89 19.51
C ASN A 170 -21.71 23.93 18.36
N ARG A 171 -22.07 22.68 18.69
CA ARG A 171 -22.50 21.66 17.73
C ARG A 171 -24.01 21.67 17.57
N HIS A 172 -24.49 21.34 16.37
CA HIS A 172 -25.91 21.14 16.09
C HIS A 172 -26.31 19.65 16.14
N PHE A 173 -27.50 19.37 16.66
CA PHE A 173 -28.07 18.04 16.89
C PHE A 173 -29.48 17.95 16.32
N TYR A 174 -29.93 16.73 16.00
CA TYR A 174 -31.24 16.48 15.39
C TYR A 174 -32.36 16.42 16.45
N GLY A 175 -32.99 17.56 16.74
CA GLY A 175 -34.00 17.68 17.79
C GLY A 175 -33.48 17.45 19.22
N ASP A 176 -34.40 17.41 20.17
CA ASP A 176 -34.09 17.34 21.61
C ASP A 176 -33.50 16.00 22.04
N GLU A 177 -34.01 14.89 21.50
CA GLU A 177 -33.50 13.55 21.82
C GLU A 177 -32.03 13.36 21.41
N CYS A 178 -31.64 13.85 20.21
CA CYS A 178 -30.23 13.82 19.79
C CYS A 178 -29.37 14.76 20.65
N PHE A 179 -29.95 15.85 21.13
CA PHE A 179 -29.29 16.74 22.08
C PHE A 179 -29.10 16.04 23.44
N GLU A 180 -30.11 15.41 24.03
CA GLU A 180 -29.90 14.72 25.32
C GLU A 180 -28.87 13.59 25.19
N ASN A 181 -28.91 12.84 24.09
CA ASN A 181 -27.95 11.78 23.78
C ASN A 181 -26.50 12.25 23.62
N HIS A 182 -26.22 13.53 23.38
CA HIS A 182 -24.84 14.03 23.29
C HIS A 182 -24.23 14.35 24.66
N LEU A 183 -25.09 14.45 25.69
CA LEU A 183 -24.74 14.68 27.10
C LEU A 183 -24.61 13.36 27.88
N THR A 184 -25.02 12.23 27.30
CA THR A 184 -24.82 10.92 27.91
C THR A 184 -23.39 10.43 27.69
N ASP A 185 -22.94 9.54 28.58
CA ASP A 185 -21.60 8.95 28.52
C ASP A 185 -21.39 8.27 27.17
N GLY A 186 -20.33 8.69 26.48
CA GLY A 186 -19.99 8.18 25.18
C GLY A 186 -19.35 6.79 25.27
N PRO A 187 -19.42 6.00 24.18
CA PRO A 187 -18.77 4.69 24.09
C PRO A 187 -17.23 4.74 24.13
N ARG A 188 -16.63 5.94 24.13
CA ARG A 188 -15.17 6.15 24.20
C ARG A 188 -14.81 6.74 25.56
N ASN A 189 -14.42 5.87 26.49
CA ASN A 189 -13.87 6.23 27.81
C ASN A 189 -14.82 7.00 28.74
N GLY A 190 -16.14 6.91 28.56
CA GLY A 190 -17.12 7.55 29.44
C GLY A 190 -17.23 9.08 29.30
N ALA A 191 -16.45 9.71 28.42
CA ALA A 191 -16.58 11.14 28.15
C ALA A 191 -17.78 11.42 27.23
N THR A 192 -18.51 12.50 27.48
CA THR A 192 -19.66 12.88 26.65
C THR A 192 -19.20 13.46 25.32
N VAL A 193 -20.09 13.47 24.33
CA VAL A 193 -19.80 14.13 23.05
C VAL A 193 -19.57 15.63 23.23
N CYS A 194 -20.27 16.25 24.19
CA CYS A 194 -20.10 17.68 24.50
C CYS A 194 -18.68 18.02 24.95
N GLN A 195 -18.07 17.14 25.75
CA GLN A 195 -16.71 17.34 26.29
C GLN A 195 -15.62 17.09 25.24
N THR A 196 -15.85 16.14 24.33
CA THR A 196 -14.81 15.64 23.42
C THR A 196 -14.74 16.38 22.09
N VAL A 197 -15.82 17.06 21.67
CA VAL A 197 -15.89 17.72 20.37
C VAL A 197 -16.39 19.14 20.54
N ARG A 198 -15.55 20.12 20.24
CA ARG A 198 -15.90 21.55 20.29
C ARG A 198 -15.80 22.19 18.91
N PHE A 199 -16.64 23.18 18.66
CA PHE A 199 -16.62 23.98 17.45
C PHE A 199 -16.37 25.46 17.76
N CYS A 200 -15.59 26.13 16.91
CA CYS A 200 -15.38 27.57 17.00
C CYS A 200 -16.69 28.33 16.69
N ARG A 201 -16.99 29.37 17.49
CA ARG A 201 -18.20 30.20 17.30
C ARG A 201 -18.18 31.01 16.02
N ALA A 202 -17.00 31.48 15.59
CA ALA A 202 -16.85 32.33 14.41
C ALA A 202 -16.79 31.51 13.10
N CYS A 203 -15.86 30.56 12.99
CA CYS A 203 -15.62 29.85 11.73
C CYS A 203 -16.25 28.45 11.65
N ARG A 204 -16.86 27.95 12.75
CA ARG A 204 -17.46 26.61 12.86
C ARG A 204 -16.53 25.45 12.51
N ARG A 205 -15.22 25.60 12.69
CA ARG A 205 -14.28 24.47 12.65
C ARG A 205 -14.29 23.71 13.95
N ARG A 206 -14.00 22.41 13.86
CA ARG A 206 -13.72 21.59 15.03
C ARG A 206 -12.43 22.08 15.68
N THR A 207 -12.45 22.28 16.99
CA THR A 207 -11.31 22.68 17.80
C THR A 207 -11.05 21.62 18.87
N THR A 208 -9.81 21.52 19.32
CA THR A 208 -9.44 20.70 20.49
C THR A 208 -9.84 21.45 21.76
N TYR A 209 -10.14 20.71 22.83
CA TYR A 209 -10.41 21.30 24.14
C TYR A 209 -9.11 21.90 24.71
N GLY A 210 -9.12 23.19 25.05
CA GLY A 210 -7.97 23.88 25.67
C GLY A 210 -7.00 24.55 24.69
N GLU A 211 -7.16 24.36 23.38
CA GLU A 211 -6.30 25.00 22.37
C GLU A 211 -6.93 26.30 21.84
N THR A 212 -6.10 27.33 21.66
CA THR A 212 -6.50 28.59 21.00
C THR A 212 -6.57 28.36 19.50
N HIS A 213 -7.78 28.42 18.95
CA HIS A 213 -8.01 28.36 17.51
C HIS A 213 -7.91 29.75 16.89
N ASP A 214 -6.98 29.94 15.95
CA ASP A 214 -6.93 31.15 15.13
C ASP A 214 -7.78 30.99 13.85
N CYS A 215 -8.76 31.87 13.68
CA CYS A 215 -9.64 31.82 12.52
C CYS A 215 -8.87 32.28 11.28
N ASN A 216 -9.22 31.73 10.11
CA ASN A 216 -8.59 32.06 8.82
C ASN A 216 -7.13 31.60 8.64
N LYS A 217 -6.58 30.82 9.58
CA LYS A 217 -5.30 30.13 9.40
C LYS A 217 -5.49 28.62 9.24
N PHE A 218 -4.49 27.97 8.65
CA PHE A 218 -4.36 26.52 8.57
C PHE A 218 -2.88 26.14 8.69
N HIS A 219 -2.60 24.97 9.23
CA HIS A 219 -1.25 24.45 9.31
C HIS A 219 -0.81 23.87 7.96
N CYS A 220 0.26 24.38 7.37
CA CYS A 220 0.82 23.91 6.11
C CYS A 220 1.86 22.81 6.36
N ASN A 221 1.56 21.57 5.97
CA ASN A 221 2.45 20.42 6.15
C ASN A 221 3.77 20.47 5.33
N ILE A 222 3.93 21.45 4.44
CA ILE A 222 5.11 21.57 3.56
C ILE A 222 6.17 22.45 4.22
N CYS A 223 5.78 23.61 4.76
CA CYS A 223 6.66 24.50 5.49
C CYS A 223 6.62 24.31 7.02
N ASP A 224 5.63 23.58 7.54
CA ASP A 224 5.40 23.31 8.97
C ASP A 224 5.01 24.56 9.80
N ASN A 225 4.33 25.53 9.16
CA ASN A 225 3.86 26.78 9.79
C ASN A 225 2.34 26.96 9.67
N ASP A 226 1.77 27.79 10.55
CA ASP A 226 0.38 28.24 10.45
C ASP A 226 0.25 29.44 9.51
N GLU A 227 -0.52 29.26 8.45
CA GLU A 227 -0.57 30.15 7.29
C GLU A 227 -2.02 30.51 6.95
N GLU A 228 -2.22 31.64 6.25
CA GLU A 228 -3.56 32.05 5.83
C GLU A 228 -4.07 31.27 4.60
N TYR A 229 -5.39 31.24 4.44
CA TYR A 229 -6.01 30.66 3.25
C TYR A 229 -5.50 31.34 1.97
N GLY A 230 -4.98 30.53 1.04
CA GLY A 230 -4.33 31.01 -0.19
C GLY A 230 -2.81 30.86 -0.18
N HIS A 231 -2.22 30.39 0.92
CA HIS A 231 -0.79 30.06 0.99
C HIS A 231 -0.33 29.10 -0.12
N GLN A 232 0.65 29.56 -0.90
CA GLN A 232 1.25 28.82 -2.02
C GLN A 232 2.62 28.27 -1.62
N CYS A 233 2.64 27.10 -0.97
CA CYS A 233 3.89 26.40 -0.64
C CYS A 233 4.04 25.13 -1.46
N PHE A 234 5.19 25.02 -2.13
CA PHE A 234 5.49 23.92 -3.05
C PHE A 234 6.84 23.26 -2.77
N MET A 235 7.66 23.87 -1.91
CA MET A 235 8.98 23.37 -1.55
C MET A 235 8.99 23.02 -0.07
N SER A 236 9.31 21.76 0.22
CA SER A 236 9.46 21.30 1.59
C SER A 236 10.61 22.02 2.28
N ARG A 237 10.45 22.32 3.57
CA ARG A 237 11.54 22.81 4.41
C ARG A 237 12.73 21.84 4.33
N VAL A 238 13.94 22.39 4.23
CA VAL A 238 15.18 21.63 4.43
C VAL A 238 15.23 21.25 5.90
N ILE A 239 14.99 19.96 6.20
CA ILE A 239 15.09 19.45 7.57
C ILE A 239 16.54 19.03 7.78
N GLU A 240 17.33 19.92 8.37
CA GLU A 240 18.74 19.67 8.71
C GLU A 240 18.89 18.44 9.65
N ASP A 241 17.89 18.19 10.48
CA ASP A 241 17.89 17.21 11.58
C ASP A 241 17.09 15.91 11.33
N LYS A 242 16.81 15.52 10.09
CA LYS A 242 16.36 14.13 9.89
C LYS A 242 17.56 13.27 10.21
N LYS A 243 17.54 12.56 11.36
CA LYS A 243 18.51 11.51 11.76
C LYS A 243 19.07 10.87 10.50
N ARG A 244 20.22 11.36 10.02
CA ARG A 244 20.81 10.83 8.79
C ARG A 244 21.07 9.36 9.10
N SER A 245 20.70 8.48 8.17
CA SER A 245 21.06 7.07 8.32
C SER A 245 22.55 7.00 8.65
N LYS A 246 22.95 6.12 9.56
CA LYS A 246 24.39 5.95 9.87
C LYS A 246 25.20 5.60 8.60
N ASN A 247 24.54 5.02 7.61
CA ASN A 247 25.13 4.62 6.35
C ASN A 247 24.95 5.72 5.29
N PRO A 248 26.00 6.05 4.51
CA PRO A 248 25.94 7.02 3.43
C PRO A 248 25.11 6.51 2.24
N ASN A 249 24.69 7.42 1.36
CA ASN A 249 24.25 7.02 0.02
C ASN A 249 25.47 6.62 -0.84
N ALA A 250 25.22 5.83 -1.88
CA ALA A 250 26.20 5.51 -2.91
C ALA A 250 25.69 5.97 -4.28
N PHE A 251 26.61 6.49 -5.08
CA PHE A 251 26.42 6.99 -6.43
C PHE A 251 27.17 6.08 -7.39
N LEU A 252 26.46 5.48 -8.34
CA LEU A 252 27.04 4.68 -9.41
C LEU A 252 26.87 5.44 -10.72
N PHE A 253 27.94 6.05 -11.18
CA PHE A 253 28.00 6.66 -12.50
C PHE A 253 28.28 5.56 -13.52
N TYR A 254 27.62 5.57 -14.67
CA TYR A 254 27.87 4.56 -15.70
C TYR A 254 27.53 5.08 -17.08
N ASP A 255 28.11 4.44 -18.09
CA ASP A 255 27.87 4.73 -19.50
C ASP A 255 27.96 3.43 -20.31
N PHE A 256 27.04 3.24 -21.25
CA PHE A 256 27.05 2.10 -22.17
C PHE A 256 27.48 2.51 -23.56
N GLU A 257 28.42 1.77 -24.12
CA GLU A 257 28.67 1.75 -25.55
C GLU A 257 27.90 0.59 -26.19
N ALA A 258 27.31 0.85 -27.35
CA ALA A 258 26.47 -0.12 -28.04
C ALA A 258 26.75 -0.17 -29.55
N ARG A 259 26.79 -1.38 -30.09
CA ARG A 259 26.78 -1.64 -31.54
C ARG A 259 25.36 -1.59 -32.11
N GLN A 260 25.25 -1.32 -33.41
CA GLN A 260 23.99 -1.15 -34.15
C GLN A 260 23.95 -1.98 -35.45
N ASP A 261 24.63 -3.10 -35.47
CA ASP A 261 24.72 -3.96 -36.65
C ASP A 261 23.44 -4.80 -36.87
N GLU A 262 22.66 -5.06 -35.82
CA GLU A 262 21.42 -5.84 -35.90
C GLU A 262 20.21 -4.97 -36.33
N PRO A 263 19.43 -5.35 -37.37
CA PRO A 263 18.18 -4.67 -37.71
C PRO A 263 17.05 -4.99 -36.70
N LEU A 264 16.19 -4.01 -36.39
CA LEU A 264 15.02 -4.22 -35.49
C LEU A 264 13.89 -5.03 -36.15
N SER A 265 13.76 -4.99 -37.47
CA SER A 265 12.71 -5.70 -38.22
C SER A 265 13.26 -6.98 -38.87
N GLN A 266 12.50 -8.08 -38.79
CA GLN A 266 12.81 -9.35 -39.47
C GLN A 266 12.75 -9.27 -41.01
N ASP A 267 12.22 -8.18 -41.56
CA ASP A 267 12.00 -8.00 -43.01
C ASP A 267 13.27 -7.68 -43.83
N GLY A 268 14.47 -7.80 -43.25
CA GLY A 268 15.75 -7.68 -43.98
C GLY A 268 16.03 -6.32 -44.62
N ASN A 269 15.24 -5.29 -44.31
CA ASN A 269 15.35 -3.99 -44.94
C ASN A 269 16.55 -3.20 -44.36
N LEU A 270 17.55 -2.92 -45.20
CA LEU A 270 18.84 -2.32 -44.80
C LEU A 270 18.73 -0.89 -44.25
N THR A 271 17.59 -0.21 -44.47
CA THR A 271 17.32 1.19 -44.12
C THR A 271 16.42 1.37 -42.89
N GLY A 272 16.06 0.28 -42.20
CA GLY A 272 15.23 0.33 -40.99
C GLY A 272 16.01 0.71 -39.72
N PRO A 273 15.31 1.01 -38.61
CA PRO A 273 15.96 1.27 -37.33
C PRO A 273 16.80 0.06 -36.88
N ARG A 274 17.99 0.33 -36.33
CA ARG A 274 18.92 -0.70 -35.84
C ARG A 274 18.77 -0.90 -34.33
N LYS A 275 18.95 -2.13 -33.87
CA LYS A 275 18.92 -2.50 -32.45
C LYS A 275 20.25 -2.09 -31.80
N HIS A 276 20.16 -1.35 -30.71
CA HIS A 276 21.31 -1.06 -29.86
C HIS A 276 21.63 -2.29 -29.01
N VAL A 277 22.80 -2.89 -29.24
CA VAL A 277 23.31 -4.02 -28.47
C VAL A 277 24.50 -3.53 -27.65
N PRO A 278 24.39 -3.42 -26.32
CA PRO A 278 25.49 -2.95 -25.49
C PRO A 278 26.65 -3.93 -25.48
N ASN A 279 27.86 -3.45 -25.81
CA ASN A 279 29.08 -4.24 -25.90
C ASN A 279 30.18 -3.80 -24.92
N LEU A 280 30.00 -2.64 -24.28
CA LEU A 280 30.86 -2.17 -23.20
C LEU A 280 30.02 -1.35 -22.20
N CYS A 281 30.29 -1.52 -20.91
CA CYS A 281 29.80 -0.63 -19.87
C CYS A 281 30.96 -0.31 -18.93
N ILE A 282 31.15 0.98 -18.66
CA ILE A 282 32.09 1.44 -17.63
C ILE A 282 31.27 2.05 -16.52
N SER A 283 31.60 1.71 -15.27
CA SER A 283 30.91 2.26 -14.11
C SER A 283 31.86 2.70 -13.02
N HIS A 284 31.52 3.80 -12.36
CA HIS A 284 32.27 4.44 -11.29
C HIS A 284 31.41 4.51 -10.01
N LEU A 285 31.81 3.78 -8.97
CA LEU A 285 31.11 3.75 -7.68
C LEU A 285 31.77 4.67 -6.65
N VAL A 286 30.98 5.57 -6.07
CA VAL A 286 31.44 6.48 -5.01
C VAL A 286 30.39 6.66 -3.92
N CYS A 287 30.78 6.70 -2.65
CA CYS A 287 29.87 7.01 -1.55
C CYS A 287 29.81 8.51 -1.25
N GLU A 288 28.75 8.93 -0.56
CA GLU A 288 28.55 10.32 -0.12
C GLU A 288 29.72 10.91 0.68
N ASN A 289 30.49 10.07 1.38
CA ASN A 289 31.63 10.54 2.16
C ASN A 289 32.93 10.66 1.33
N CYS A 290 32.95 10.14 0.11
CA CYS A 290 34.13 10.05 -0.73
C CYS A 290 33.96 10.72 -2.10
N CYS A 291 32.80 11.34 -2.37
CA CYS A 291 32.48 11.97 -3.65
C CYS A 291 33.45 13.07 -4.06
N ASP A 292 34.02 13.77 -3.09
CA ASP A 292 34.92 14.91 -3.34
C ASP A 292 36.40 14.50 -3.41
N ASN A 293 36.72 13.22 -3.15
CA ASN A 293 38.10 12.74 -3.15
C ASN A 293 38.44 12.07 -4.49
N GLU A 294 39.55 12.46 -5.12
CA GLU A 294 40.02 11.85 -6.37
C GLU A 294 40.54 10.41 -6.17
N VAL A 295 41.12 10.12 -5.00
CA VAL A 295 41.66 8.80 -4.64
C VAL A 295 41.03 8.34 -3.33
N CYS A 296 40.67 7.06 -3.25
CA CYS A 296 40.00 6.49 -2.08
C CYS A 296 40.49 5.07 -1.77
N ASP A 297 41.57 4.96 -1.00
CA ASP A 297 42.23 3.67 -0.76
C ASP A 297 41.71 2.93 0.49
N ASN A 298 40.95 3.61 1.35
CA ASN A 298 40.54 3.10 2.66
C ASN A 298 39.02 2.89 2.82
N CYS A 299 38.24 2.99 1.73
CA CYS A 299 36.79 2.81 1.79
C CYS A 299 36.38 1.42 1.28
N ALA A 300 35.83 0.59 2.17
CA ALA A 300 35.33 -0.75 1.83
C ALA A 300 34.30 -0.81 0.68
N LEU A 301 33.71 0.34 0.30
CA LEU A 301 32.85 0.48 -0.88
C LEU A 301 33.58 1.06 -2.10
N CYS A 302 34.41 2.10 -1.93
CA CYS A 302 34.98 2.88 -3.04
C CYS A 302 36.39 2.46 -3.44
N CYS A 303 37.03 1.52 -2.74
CA CYS A 303 38.38 1.03 -3.05
C CYS A 303 38.50 0.48 -4.48
N LYS A 304 37.41 -0.08 -5.02
CA LYS A 304 37.30 -0.42 -6.44
C LYS A 304 36.34 0.55 -7.10
N ARG A 305 36.87 1.72 -7.47
CA ARG A 305 36.10 2.84 -8.02
C ARG A 305 35.55 2.50 -9.39
N GLU A 306 36.35 1.90 -10.26
CA GLU A 306 35.97 1.57 -11.63
C GLU A 306 35.68 0.07 -11.81
N GLU A 307 34.60 -0.23 -12.52
CA GLU A 307 34.27 -1.57 -13.03
C GLU A 307 33.98 -1.48 -14.52
N ILE A 308 34.57 -2.41 -15.27
CA ILE A 308 34.44 -2.50 -16.73
C ILE A 308 33.76 -3.82 -17.06
N PHE A 309 32.67 -3.75 -17.84
CA PHE A 309 31.91 -4.90 -18.30
C PHE A 309 32.02 -4.99 -19.83
N THR A 310 32.44 -6.15 -20.33
CA THR A 310 32.64 -6.41 -21.77
C THR A 310 31.98 -7.71 -22.18
N GLU A 311 31.79 -7.91 -23.48
CA GLU A 311 31.34 -9.20 -24.01
C GLU A 311 32.45 -10.25 -23.77
N GLU A 312 32.16 -11.28 -22.98
CA GLU A 312 33.05 -12.43 -22.82
C GLU A 312 32.70 -13.48 -23.89
N GLU A 313 33.69 -13.91 -24.67
CA GLU A 313 33.61 -15.14 -25.46
C GLU A 313 33.83 -16.32 -24.51
N GLU A 314 32.77 -17.10 -24.19
CA GLU A 314 32.99 -18.37 -23.48
C GLU A 314 33.68 -19.37 -24.42
N GLU A 315 35.00 -19.51 -24.29
CA GLU A 315 35.72 -20.67 -24.81
C GLU A 315 35.22 -21.93 -24.08
N GLY A 316 34.43 -22.76 -24.76
CA GLY A 316 34.44 -24.21 -24.50
C GLY A 316 33.20 -24.89 -23.93
N VAL A 317 31.97 -24.36 -24.03
CA VAL A 317 30.77 -25.18 -23.78
C VAL A 317 29.75 -25.06 -24.91
N VAL A 318 29.86 -25.97 -25.87
CA VAL A 318 28.80 -26.26 -26.84
C VAL A 318 27.57 -26.77 -26.07
N GLY A 319 26.48 -25.99 -26.05
CA GLY A 319 25.14 -26.55 -25.80
C GLY A 319 24.28 -25.95 -24.68
N THR A 320 24.68 -24.85 -24.02
CA THR A 320 23.74 -24.09 -23.17
C THR A 320 23.73 -22.63 -23.58
N GLY A 321 22.87 -22.27 -24.54
CA GLY A 321 22.76 -20.93 -25.13
C GLY A 321 22.30 -19.85 -24.14
N LYS A 322 23.18 -19.46 -23.21
CA LYS A 322 22.98 -18.33 -22.30
C LYS A 322 24.22 -17.43 -22.35
N GLN A 323 24.27 -16.59 -23.37
CA GLN A 323 25.27 -15.53 -23.51
C GLN A 323 25.14 -14.57 -22.32
N ASN A 324 26.18 -14.39 -21.51
CA ASN A 324 26.18 -13.48 -20.36
C ASN A 324 26.42 -12.05 -20.87
N SER A 325 25.35 -11.32 -21.19
CA SER A 325 25.47 -10.00 -21.80
C SER A 325 26.10 -8.97 -20.84
N VAL A 326 26.72 -7.92 -21.40
CA VAL A 326 27.25 -6.77 -20.64
C VAL A 326 26.22 -6.20 -19.67
N VAL A 327 24.95 -6.15 -20.10
CA VAL A 327 23.83 -5.68 -19.29
C VAL A 327 23.55 -6.60 -18.10
N ASP A 328 23.65 -7.92 -18.29
CA ASP A 328 23.41 -8.90 -17.23
C ASP A 328 24.52 -8.83 -16.17
N GLN A 329 25.77 -8.65 -16.60
CA GLN A 329 26.90 -8.42 -15.69
C GLN A 329 26.69 -7.15 -14.86
N PHE A 330 26.29 -6.05 -15.52
CA PHE A 330 26.02 -4.78 -14.85
C PHE A 330 24.84 -4.86 -13.87
N LEU A 331 23.74 -5.54 -14.24
CA LEU A 331 22.59 -5.74 -13.35
C LEU A 331 22.95 -6.55 -12.10
N LYS A 332 23.76 -7.61 -12.24
CA LYS A 332 24.28 -8.39 -11.10
C LYS A 332 25.15 -7.51 -10.19
N TYR A 333 25.94 -6.63 -10.77
CA TYR A 333 26.76 -5.67 -10.02
C TYR A 333 25.90 -4.68 -9.23
N ILE A 334 24.91 -4.05 -9.87
CA ILE A 334 23.93 -3.17 -9.18
C ILE A 334 23.25 -3.90 -8.03
N GLU A 335 22.81 -5.14 -8.26
CA GLU A 335 22.14 -5.94 -7.23
C GLU A 335 23.07 -6.25 -6.04
N ALA A 336 24.33 -6.59 -6.31
CA ALA A 336 25.32 -6.86 -5.27
C ALA A 336 25.64 -5.61 -4.44
N VAL A 337 25.89 -4.47 -5.09
CA VAL A 337 26.16 -3.19 -4.43
C VAL A 337 24.92 -2.72 -3.66
N GLY A 338 23.74 -2.78 -4.28
CA GLY A 338 22.47 -2.37 -3.67
C GLY A 338 22.08 -3.16 -2.43
N LYS A 339 22.55 -4.41 -2.30
CA LYS A 339 22.37 -5.27 -1.12
C LYS A 339 23.45 -5.07 -0.04
N SER A 340 24.46 -4.25 -0.30
CA SER A 340 25.54 -4.02 0.66
C SER A 340 25.01 -3.38 1.95
N PRO A 341 25.37 -3.93 3.14
CA PRO A 341 24.95 -3.36 4.41
C PRO A 341 25.63 -2.02 4.72
N LEU A 342 26.61 -1.61 3.90
CA LEU A 342 27.40 -0.38 4.08
C LEU A 342 26.69 0.87 3.56
N ILE A 343 25.65 0.72 2.74
CA ILE A 343 24.97 1.84 2.09
C ILE A 343 23.50 1.92 2.51
N ARG A 344 22.96 3.13 2.50
CA ARG A 344 21.52 3.35 2.71
C ARG A 344 20.74 3.14 1.41
N THR A 345 21.26 3.71 0.33
CA THR A 345 20.59 3.77 -0.97
C THR A 345 21.64 3.87 -2.06
N LEU A 346 21.44 3.12 -3.14
CA LEU A 346 22.23 3.19 -4.36
C LEU A 346 21.49 4.07 -5.38
N ILE A 347 22.17 5.07 -5.92
CA ILE A 347 21.65 6.01 -6.91
C ILE A 347 22.48 5.84 -8.18
N CYS A 348 21.88 5.34 -9.25
CA CYS A 348 22.56 5.13 -10.53
C CYS A 348 22.36 6.35 -11.43
N ILE A 349 23.44 6.85 -12.03
CA ILE A 349 23.49 8.10 -12.80
C ILE A 349 24.17 7.83 -14.14
N ALA A 350 23.53 8.20 -15.24
CA ALA A 350 24.09 8.14 -16.59
C ALA A 350 23.77 9.43 -17.35
N HIS A 351 24.62 9.77 -18.31
CA HIS A 351 24.44 10.97 -19.14
C HIS A 351 23.27 10.75 -20.09
N ASN A 352 22.21 11.58 -20.00
CA ASN A 352 20.95 11.36 -20.74
C ASN A 352 20.25 10.02 -20.42
N SER A 353 20.33 9.57 -19.16
CA SER A 353 19.74 8.29 -18.70
C SER A 353 18.30 8.07 -19.16
N GLN A 354 17.44 9.08 -19.12
CA GLN A 354 16.02 9.01 -19.52
C GLN A 354 15.85 8.61 -21.00
N GLY A 355 16.77 9.05 -21.87
CA GLY A 355 16.69 8.86 -23.31
C GLY A 355 17.43 7.63 -23.84
N TYR A 356 18.36 7.06 -23.06
CA TYR A 356 19.27 6.02 -23.58
C TYR A 356 19.59 4.91 -22.55
N ASP A 357 20.56 5.11 -21.67
CA ASP A 357 21.15 4.04 -20.84
C ASP A 357 20.14 3.38 -19.89
N ALA A 358 19.23 4.17 -19.30
CA ALA A 358 18.22 3.60 -18.43
C ALA A 358 17.18 2.78 -19.21
N GLN A 359 16.97 3.06 -20.50
CA GLN A 359 16.06 2.26 -21.34
C GLN A 359 16.64 0.86 -21.60
N ILE A 360 17.96 0.73 -21.73
CA ILE A 360 18.65 -0.56 -21.87
C ILE A 360 18.42 -1.41 -20.61
N ILE A 361 18.66 -0.82 -19.44
CA ILE A 361 18.48 -1.48 -18.14
C ILE A 361 17.02 -1.84 -17.88
N LEU A 362 16.10 -0.90 -18.13
CA LEU A 362 14.67 -1.11 -17.93
C LEU A 362 14.14 -2.26 -18.80
N ASN A 363 14.54 -2.29 -20.08
CA ASN A 363 14.16 -3.38 -20.98
C ASN A 363 14.70 -4.74 -20.51
N ALA A 364 15.94 -4.80 -20.02
CA ALA A 364 16.51 -6.01 -19.45
C ALA A 364 15.77 -6.44 -18.17
N ALA A 365 15.53 -5.53 -17.23
CA ALA A 365 14.83 -5.79 -15.98
C ALA A 365 13.38 -6.28 -16.21
N LEU A 366 12.68 -5.73 -17.20
CA LEU A 366 11.36 -6.20 -17.62
C LEU A 366 11.43 -7.66 -18.12
N ARG A 367 12.39 -7.99 -19.00
CA ARG A 367 12.57 -9.38 -19.47
C ARG A 367 12.85 -10.36 -18.32
N TYR A 368 13.62 -9.94 -17.31
CA TYR A 368 13.87 -10.75 -16.11
C TYR A 368 12.61 -10.97 -15.26
N THR A 369 11.84 -9.90 -15.01
CA THR A 369 10.65 -9.93 -14.13
C THR A 369 9.44 -10.65 -14.72
N PHE A 370 9.27 -10.63 -16.06
CA PHE A 370 8.19 -11.37 -16.73
C PHE A 370 8.31 -12.90 -16.59
N SER A 371 9.48 -13.45 -16.28
CA SER A 371 9.63 -14.89 -16.03
C SER A 371 9.09 -15.35 -14.67
N CYS A 372 8.81 -14.42 -13.73
CA CYS A 372 8.45 -14.77 -12.35
C CYS A 372 7.08 -14.28 -11.87
N SER A 373 6.31 -13.51 -12.65
CA SER A 373 5.00 -13.04 -12.18
C SER A 373 4.03 -12.65 -13.30
N ASN A 374 2.97 -13.45 -13.45
CA ASN A 374 1.79 -13.15 -14.28
C ASN A 374 0.98 -11.96 -13.71
N LYS A 375 1.49 -10.73 -13.82
CA LYS A 375 0.70 -9.52 -13.60
C LYS A 375 0.91 -8.54 -14.76
N LEU A 376 -0.19 -8.17 -15.41
CA LEU A 376 -0.22 -7.06 -16.37
C LEU A 376 -0.03 -5.74 -15.61
N PHE A 377 1.06 -5.04 -15.91
CA PHE A 377 1.32 -3.66 -15.48
C PHE A 377 0.93 -2.71 -16.61
N GLU A 378 -0.05 -1.82 -16.37
CA GLU A 378 -0.48 -0.82 -17.36
C GLU A 378 0.46 0.40 -17.32
N PHE A 379 1.55 0.29 -18.07
CA PHE A 379 2.68 1.23 -18.07
C PHE A 379 2.35 2.65 -18.55
N ARG A 380 1.27 2.81 -19.34
CA ARG A 380 1.02 4.03 -20.13
C ARG A 380 0.45 5.19 -19.31
N GLU A 381 -0.44 4.93 -18.34
CA GLU A 381 -1.02 6.01 -17.54
C GLU A 381 -0.05 6.53 -16.48
N GLU A 382 0.67 5.60 -15.84
CA GLU A 382 1.58 5.93 -14.75
C GLU A 382 2.78 6.75 -15.26
N ILE A 383 3.36 6.39 -16.42
CA ILE A 383 4.47 7.16 -17.00
C ILE A 383 4.06 8.57 -17.41
N VAL A 384 2.84 8.77 -17.94
CA VAL A 384 2.34 10.10 -18.30
C VAL A 384 2.17 10.97 -17.06
N LYS A 385 1.71 10.38 -15.95
CA LYS A 385 1.57 11.09 -14.67
C LYS A 385 2.93 11.52 -14.10
N TYR A 386 3.93 10.63 -14.13
CA TYR A 386 5.29 10.97 -13.73
C TYR A 386 5.90 12.06 -14.63
N CYS A 387 5.86 11.90 -15.95
CA CYS A 387 6.41 12.89 -16.88
C CYS A 387 5.76 14.28 -16.74
N ARG A 388 4.44 14.35 -16.50
CA ARG A 388 3.77 15.62 -16.23
C ARG A 388 4.27 16.29 -14.95
N SER A 389 4.45 15.51 -13.89
CA SER A 389 4.99 16.01 -12.62
C SER A 389 6.40 16.57 -12.80
N ASP A 390 7.26 15.84 -13.50
CA ASP A 390 8.66 16.23 -13.70
C ASP A 390 8.77 17.51 -14.53
N VAL A 391 7.99 17.67 -15.60
CA VAL A 391 7.98 18.91 -16.40
C VAL A 391 7.45 20.10 -15.59
N ILE A 392 6.47 19.90 -14.70
CA ILE A 392 5.97 20.96 -13.82
C ILE A 392 7.05 21.40 -12.82
N ILE A 393 7.75 20.44 -12.22
CA ILE A 393 8.83 20.69 -11.28
C ILE A 393 9.97 21.41 -11.99
N LEU A 394 10.40 20.90 -13.15
CA LEU A 394 11.46 21.47 -13.96
C LEU A 394 11.15 22.93 -14.32
N ARG A 395 9.96 23.20 -14.87
CA ARG A 395 9.55 24.57 -15.23
C ARG A 395 9.64 25.52 -14.04
N ARG A 396 9.17 25.11 -12.86
CA ARG A 396 9.18 25.96 -11.67
C ARG A 396 10.59 26.19 -11.13
N ALA A 397 11.41 25.15 -11.06
CA ALA A 397 12.80 25.25 -10.65
C ALA A 397 13.60 26.17 -11.59
N CYS A 398 13.43 26.00 -12.90
CA CYS A 398 14.03 26.87 -13.90
C CYS A 398 13.56 28.32 -13.71
N LEU A 399 12.26 28.59 -13.56
CA LEU A 399 11.76 29.95 -13.37
C LEU A 399 12.32 30.62 -12.10
N GLU A 400 12.46 29.89 -11.00
CA GLU A 400 13.06 30.41 -9.78
C GLU A 400 14.56 30.67 -9.95
N PHE A 401 15.28 29.75 -10.61
CA PHE A 401 16.69 29.94 -10.97
C PHE A 401 16.90 31.18 -11.85
N ARG A 402 16.03 31.40 -12.84
CA ARG A 402 16.03 32.60 -13.68
C ARG A 402 15.82 33.85 -12.85
N LYS A 403 14.87 33.82 -11.92
CA LYS A 403 14.59 34.96 -11.04
C LYS A 403 15.81 35.31 -10.18
N LEU A 404 16.39 34.31 -9.50
CA LEU A 404 17.58 34.51 -8.67
C LEU A 404 18.77 35.08 -9.46
N ASN A 405 19.02 34.57 -10.67
CA ASN A 405 20.11 35.09 -11.50
C ASN A 405 19.85 36.52 -11.99
N LEU A 406 18.61 36.85 -12.37
CA LEU A 406 18.25 38.22 -12.71
C LEU A 406 18.43 39.18 -11.53
N GLU A 407 18.14 38.73 -10.31
CA GLU A 407 18.34 39.52 -9.09
C GLU A 407 19.83 39.72 -8.76
N ILE A 408 20.68 38.72 -9.01
CA ILE A 408 22.11 38.76 -8.66
C ILE A 408 22.95 39.46 -9.72
N SER A 409 22.80 39.08 -10.99
CA SER A 409 23.67 39.51 -12.08
C SER A 409 23.00 40.41 -13.11
N GLY A 410 21.67 40.54 -13.08
CA GLY A 410 20.90 41.23 -14.12
C GLY A 410 20.84 40.48 -15.45
N ILE A 411 21.45 39.29 -15.54
CA ILE A 411 21.54 38.49 -16.76
C ILE A 411 20.43 37.44 -16.75
N CYS A 412 19.72 37.30 -17.87
CA CYS A 412 18.71 36.27 -18.04
C CYS A 412 19.38 34.97 -18.49
N PRO A 413 19.41 33.92 -17.65
CA PRO A 413 20.11 32.68 -17.99
C PRO A 413 19.47 31.87 -19.12
N PHE A 414 18.24 32.23 -19.55
CA PHE A 414 17.56 31.54 -20.64
C PHE A 414 17.77 32.20 -22.00
N SER A 415 18.17 33.47 -22.02
CA SER A 415 18.41 34.19 -23.28
C SER A 415 19.90 34.38 -23.55
N GLU A 416 20.70 34.55 -22.50
CA GLU A 416 22.12 34.93 -22.63
C GLU A 416 23.09 33.75 -22.44
N CYS A 417 22.61 32.54 -22.18
CA CYS A 417 23.46 31.36 -21.94
C CYS A 417 22.98 30.15 -22.73
N THR A 418 23.93 29.45 -23.36
CA THR A 418 23.68 28.27 -24.20
C THR A 418 23.31 27.05 -23.37
N THR A 419 23.78 26.95 -22.12
CA THR A 419 23.37 25.91 -21.15
C THR A 419 23.23 26.50 -19.75
N LEU A 420 22.48 25.84 -18.87
CA LEU A 420 22.39 26.26 -17.46
C LEU A 420 23.74 26.15 -16.73
N ALA A 421 24.59 25.20 -17.13
CA ALA A 421 25.92 25.00 -16.58
C ALA A 421 26.91 26.09 -17.00
N SER A 422 26.77 26.66 -18.21
CA SER A 422 27.68 27.72 -18.70
C SER A 422 27.57 29.04 -17.94
N LEU A 423 26.54 29.21 -17.11
CA LEU A 423 26.35 30.38 -16.25
C LEU A 423 26.95 30.17 -14.84
N SER A 424 27.28 28.93 -14.46
CA SER A 424 27.75 28.55 -13.11
C SER A 424 29.27 28.43 -13.00
N MET A 425 30.01 28.68 -14.09
CA MET A 425 31.46 28.86 -14.14
C MET A 425 31.77 30.34 -14.33
#